data_AF-A0A2A5EN24-F1
#
_entry.id   AF-A0A2A5EN24-F1
#
_cell.length_a   1.000
_cell.length_b   1.000
_cell.length_c   1.000
_cell.angle_alpha   90.00
_cell.angle_beta   90.00
_cell.angle_gamma   90.00
#
_symmetry.space_group_name_H-M   'P 1'
#
loop_
_entity.id
_entity.type
_entity.pdbx_description
1 polymer ?
#
loop_
_entity_poly.entity_id
_entity_poly.type
_entity_poly.pdbx_seq_one_letter_code
_entity_poly.pdbx_strand_id
1 'polypeptide(L)'
;MLAARPAAKYKYRPKTGQQLAQMRSQRVERLEYQGYVVPLHPMIGHNLGPGLFDWDIFERRQMADAHTAAWTPPSYDVARRRVEQARKLGLSYDDYALEILERGRYLQVKSQDDI
;
A
#
# COMPACT_ATOMS: atom_id res chain seq x y z
N MET A 1 -40.31 -35.31 24.09
CA MET A 1 -40.20 -33.93 23.58
C MET A 1 -38.79 -33.43 23.85
N LEU A 2 -37.94 -33.30 22.82
CA LEU A 2 -36.61 -32.68 22.96
C LEU A 2 -36.78 -31.15 22.92
N ALA A 3 -36.39 -30.46 23.99
CA ALA A 3 -36.36 -29.00 23.99
C ALA A 3 -35.19 -28.49 23.13
N ALA A 4 -35.48 -27.60 22.17
CA ALA A 4 -34.47 -26.95 21.34
C ALA A 4 -33.61 -26.01 22.20
N ARG A 5 -32.28 -26.18 22.17
CA ARG A 5 -31.33 -25.26 22.80
C ARG A 5 -31.33 -23.94 22.02
N PRO A 6 -31.42 -22.76 22.66
CA PRO A 6 -31.37 -21.50 21.95
C PRO A 6 -29.98 -21.32 21.31
N ALA A 7 -29.95 -21.06 20.01
CA ALA A 7 -28.73 -20.71 19.29
C ALA A 7 -28.21 -19.36 19.82
N ALA A 8 -27.14 -19.41 20.63
CA ALA A 8 -26.47 -18.22 21.12
C ALA A 8 -25.97 -17.41 19.90
N LYS A 9 -26.57 -16.24 19.67
CA LYS A 9 -26.07 -15.28 18.68
C LYS A 9 -24.72 -14.77 19.19
N TYR A 10 -23.62 -15.33 18.71
CA TYR A 10 -22.28 -14.83 18.99
C TYR A 10 -22.17 -13.40 18.45
N LYS A 11 -22.29 -12.40 19.34
CA LYS A 11 -22.01 -11.01 18.99
C LYS A 11 -20.49 -10.89 18.81
N TYR A 12 -20.05 -10.71 17.56
CA TYR A 12 -18.66 -10.40 17.27
C TYR A 12 -18.27 -9.12 18.00
N ARG A 13 -17.29 -9.21 18.90
CA ARG A 13 -16.67 -8.05 19.54
C ARG A 13 -15.33 -7.80 18.85
N PRO A 14 -15.13 -6.62 18.23
CA PRO A 14 -13.84 -6.31 17.63
C PRO A 14 -12.79 -6.29 18.74
N LYS A 15 -11.65 -6.93 18.47
CA LYS A 15 -10.51 -6.93 19.38
C LYS A 15 -9.86 -5.55 19.35
N THR A 16 -9.40 -5.10 20.51
CA THR A 16 -8.65 -3.84 20.58
C THR A 16 -7.29 -4.01 19.89
N GLY A 17 -6.66 -2.90 19.48
CA GLY A 17 -5.32 -2.96 18.87
C GLY A 17 -4.28 -3.65 19.77
N GLN A 18 -4.37 -3.47 21.09
CA GLN A 18 -3.53 -4.15 22.07
C GLN A 18 -3.76 -5.67 22.10
N GLN A 19 -5.03 -6.12 22.02
CA GLN A 19 -5.35 -7.54 21.95
C GLN A 19 -4.86 -8.17 20.64
N LEU A 20 -4.97 -7.45 19.52
CA LEU A 20 -4.43 -7.91 18.23
C LEU A 20 -2.90 -8.02 18.27
N ALA A 21 -2.21 -7.05 18.87
CA ALA A 21 -0.75 -7.08 19.06
C ALA A 21 -0.30 -8.27 19.92
N GLN A 22 -0.99 -8.53 21.03
CA GLN A 22 -0.72 -9.70 21.89
C GLN A 22 -0.97 -11.02 21.16
N MET A 23 -2.01 -11.10 20.33
CA MET A 23 -2.26 -12.29 19.53
C MET A 23 -1.18 -12.51 18.46
N ARG A 24 -0.67 -11.44 17.86
CA ARG A 24 0.46 -11.49 16.93
C ARG A 24 1.71 -12.02 17.64
N SER A 25 2.05 -11.51 18.83
CA SER A 25 3.23 -11.98 19.58
C SER A 25 3.11 -13.46 19.96
N GLN A 26 1.95 -13.89 20.46
CA GLN A 26 1.72 -15.31 20.80
C GLN A 26 1.79 -16.23 19.57
N ARG A 27 1.34 -15.75 18.41
CA ARG A 27 1.43 -16.51 17.15
C ARG A 27 2.89 -16.68 16.72
N VAL A 28 3.70 -15.63 16.85
CA VAL A 28 5.14 -15.66 16.54
C VAL A 28 5.88 -16.62 17.48
N GLU A 29 5.68 -16.48 18.78
CA GLU A 29 6.31 -17.32 19.81
C GLU A 29 5.97 -18.81 19.61
N ARG A 30 4.73 -19.13 19.26
CA ARG A 30 4.32 -20.51 18.94
C ARG A 30 5.06 -21.06 17.71
N LEU A 31 5.25 -20.25 16.67
CA LEU A 31 5.91 -20.69 15.44
C LEU A 31 7.40 -20.94 15.69
N GLU A 32 8.04 -20.07 16.48
CA GLU A 32 9.42 -20.25 16.93
C GLU A 32 9.58 -21.53 17.77
N TYR A 33 8.67 -21.78 18.73
CA TYR A 33 8.67 -23.02 19.52
C TYR A 33 8.54 -24.27 18.65
N GLN A 34 7.77 -24.20 17.56
CA GLN A 34 7.60 -25.29 16.60
C GLN A 34 8.80 -25.46 15.65
N GLY A 35 9.87 -24.68 15.82
CA GLY A 35 11.08 -24.74 15.00
C GLY A 35 10.93 -24.07 13.63
N TYR A 36 9.83 -23.35 13.39
CA TYR A 36 9.72 -22.49 12.22
C TYR A 36 10.53 -21.23 12.48
N VAL A 37 11.62 -21.07 11.73
CA VAL A 37 12.27 -19.76 11.58
C VAL A 37 11.33 -18.93 10.75
N VAL A 38 10.51 -18.10 11.40
CA VAL A 38 9.76 -17.10 10.65
C VAL A 38 10.81 -16.07 10.22
N PRO A 39 11.10 -15.87 8.91
CA PRO A 39 11.78 -14.67 8.47
C PRO A 39 10.79 -13.52 8.62
N LEU A 40 10.49 -13.20 9.88
CA LEU A 40 9.85 -11.99 10.32
C LEU A 40 10.92 -10.91 10.14
N HIS A 41 11.22 -10.59 8.88
CA HIS A 41 11.86 -9.32 8.59
C HIS A 41 11.01 -8.25 9.29
N PRO A 42 11.60 -7.28 10.01
CA PRO A 42 10.85 -6.27 10.77
C PRO A 42 9.80 -5.51 9.94
N MET A 43 9.89 -5.61 8.61
CA MET A 43 8.82 -5.30 7.68
C MET A 43 7.79 -6.45 7.61
N ILE A 44 6.94 -6.58 8.62
CA ILE A 44 5.75 -7.43 8.52
C ILE A 44 4.84 -6.81 7.45
N GLY A 45 4.71 -7.50 6.33
CA GLY A 45 3.83 -7.13 5.23
C GLY A 45 4.38 -7.46 3.87
N HIS A 46 3.55 -7.97 2.97
CA HIS A 46 3.94 -8.07 1.56
C HIS A 46 4.27 -6.64 1.08
N ASN A 47 5.56 -6.32 0.88
CA ASN A 47 6.04 -4.96 0.61
C ASN A 47 5.51 -3.87 1.59
N LEU A 48 5.61 -4.08 2.91
CA LEU A 48 5.08 -3.16 3.95
C LEU A 48 3.54 -3.05 4.03
N GLY A 49 2.79 -3.82 3.23
CA GLY A 49 1.33 -3.87 3.29
C GLY A 49 0.78 -4.82 4.37
N PRO A 50 -0.53 -4.91 4.57
CA PRO A 50 -1.12 -5.93 5.42
C PRO A 50 -0.81 -7.36 4.89
N GLY A 51 -1.02 -8.37 5.74
CA GLY A 51 -0.90 -9.77 5.34
C GLY A 51 -1.84 -10.10 4.17
N LEU A 52 -1.53 -11.05 3.28
CA LEU A 52 -2.34 -11.26 2.07
C LEU A 52 -3.80 -11.70 2.33
N PHE A 53 -4.09 -12.36 3.46
CA PHE A 53 -5.37 -13.07 3.66
C PHE A 53 -6.12 -12.68 4.94
N ASP A 54 -5.50 -11.90 5.82
CA ASP A 54 -5.95 -11.64 7.19
C ASP A 54 -6.06 -10.13 7.49
N TRP A 55 -6.66 -9.38 6.56
CA TRP A 55 -6.85 -7.93 6.69
C TRP A 55 -7.85 -7.60 7.78
N ASP A 56 -7.47 -6.77 8.75
CA ASP A 56 -8.45 -6.15 9.64
C ASP A 56 -9.16 -4.93 8.97
N ILE A 57 -10.17 -4.37 9.66
CA ILE A 57 -10.97 -3.25 9.12
C ILE A 57 -10.10 -1.99 8.91
N PHE A 58 -9.12 -1.75 9.77
CA PHE A 58 -8.24 -0.58 9.67
C PHE A 58 -7.22 -0.75 8.56
N GLU A 59 -6.63 -1.94 8.43
CA GLU A 59 -5.71 -2.31 7.35
C GLU A 59 -6.39 -2.22 5.99
N ARG A 60 -7.63 -2.70 5.89
CA ARG A 60 -8.43 -2.57 4.66
C ARG A 60 -8.67 -1.12 4.28
N ARG A 61 -9.02 -0.26 5.25
CA ARG A 61 -9.20 1.17 5.00
C ARG A 61 -7.90 1.84 4.57
N GLN A 62 -6.80 1.60 5.29
CA GLN A 62 -5.49 2.18 4.96
C GLN A 62 -5.04 1.78 3.55
N MET A 63 -5.24 0.51 3.15
CA MET A 63 -4.94 0.08 1.78
C MET A 63 -5.84 0.75 0.75
N ALA A 64 -7.13 0.95 1.04
CA ALA A 64 -8.03 1.68 0.15
C ALA A 64 -7.62 3.15 -0.01
N ASP A 65 -7.22 3.80 1.09
CA ASP A 65 -6.75 5.18 1.10
C ASP A 65 -5.40 5.30 0.33
N ALA A 66 -4.45 4.40 0.59
CA ALA A 66 -3.16 4.35 -0.08
C ALA A 66 -3.30 4.07 -1.59
N HIS A 67 -4.18 3.13 -1.95
CA HIS A 67 -4.52 2.85 -3.34
C HIS A 67 -5.09 4.09 -4.02
N THR A 68 -6.07 4.76 -3.39
CA THR A 68 -6.66 5.99 -3.91
C THR A 68 -5.60 7.07 -4.11
N ALA A 69 -4.71 7.26 -3.13
CA ALA A 69 -3.62 8.24 -3.22
C ALA A 69 -2.64 7.93 -4.37
N ALA A 70 -2.26 6.66 -4.55
CA ALA A 70 -1.34 6.24 -5.62
C ALA A 70 -1.90 6.48 -7.02
N TRP A 71 -3.22 6.31 -7.20
CA TRP A 71 -3.91 6.52 -8.47
C TRP A 71 -4.53 7.92 -8.63
N THR A 72 -4.30 8.81 -7.66
CA THR A 72 -4.75 10.20 -7.77
C THR A 72 -3.96 10.89 -8.89
N PRO A 73 -4.63 11.59 -9.83
CA PRO A 73 -3.94 12.29 -10.91
C PRO A 73 -2.99 13.36 -10.35
N PRO A 74 -1.94 13.74 -11.12
CA PRO A 74 -1.04 14.81 -10.71
C PRO A 74 -1.82 16.11 -10.47
N SER A 75 -1.35 16.91 -9.51
CA SER A 75 -1.92 18.24 -9.28
C SER A 75 -1.81 19.11 -10.54
N TYR A 76 -2.68 20.12 -10.64
CA TYR A 76 -2.69 21.05 -11.77
C TYR A 76 -1.31 21.66 -12.06
N ASP A 77 -0.58 22.08 -11.03
CA ASP A 77 0.75 22.67 -11.19
C ASP A 77 1.77 21.67 -11.73
N VAL A 78 1.68 20.41 -11.32
CA VAL A 78 2.54 19.34 -11.84
C VAL A 78 2.20 19.08 -13.31
N ALA A 79 0.92 18.96 -13.65
CA ALA A 79 0.48 18.77 -15.03
C ALA A 79 0.92 19.95 -15.93
N ARG A 80 0.75 21.19 -15.46
CA ARG A 80 1.18 22.40 -16.15
C ARG A 80 2.70 22.39 -16.42
N ARG A 81 3.51 22.10 -15.40
CA ARG A 81 4.98 22.01 -15.57
C ARG A 81 5.38 20.94 -16.59
N ARG A 82 4.71 19.78 -16.58
CA ARG A 82 4.94 18.71 -17.56
C ARG A 82 4.59 19.17 -18.98
N VAL A 83 3.47 19.87 -19.18
CA VAL A 83 3.09 20.45 -20.48
C VAL A 83 4.11 21.49 -20.95
N GLU A 84 4.54 22.40 -20.08
CA GLU A 84 5.55 23.41 -20.41
C GLU A 84 6.88 22.76 -20.83
N GLN A 85 7.30 21.70 -20.14
CA GLN A 85 8.53 21.00 -20.47
C GLN A 85 8.42 20.18 -21.76
N ALA A 86 7.30 19.49 -21.97
CA ALA A 86 7.02 18.78 -23.21
C ALA A 86 7.12 19.73 -24.42
N ARG A 87 6.50 20.92 -24.31
CA ARG A 87 6.58 21.96 -25.35
C ARG A 87 8.01 22.42 -25.64
N LYS A 88 8.82 22.66 -24.60
CA LYS A 88 10.23 23.05 -24.78
C LYS A 88 11.06 21.98 -25.50
N LEU A 89 10.72 20.71 -25.28
CA LEU A 89 11.38 19.56 -25.91
C LEU A 89 10.79 19.18 -27.27
N GLY A 90 9.70 19.85 -27.71
CA GLY A 90 8.99 19.49 -28.93
C GLY A 90 8.23 18.16 -28.85
N LEU A 91 7.90 17.69 -27.64
CA LEU A 91 7.18 16.45 -27.38
C LEU A 91 5.69 16.72 -27.12
N SER A 92 4.86 15.71 -27.34
CA SER A 92 3.50 15.70 -26.79
C SER A 92 3.55 15.55 -25.26
N TYR A 93 2.47 15.96 -24.59
CA TYR A 93 2.34 15.74 -23.14
C TYR A 93 2.41 14.25 -22.79
N ASP A 94 1.77 13.39 -23.61
CA ASP A 94 1.70 11.95 -23.38
C ASP A 94 3.09 11.30 -23.51
N ASP A 95 3.86 11.69 -24.53
CA ASP A 95 5.24 11.19 -24.69
C ASP A 95 6.13 11.60 -23.52
N TYR A 96 6.06 12.87 -23.11
CA TYR A 96 6.80 13.35 -21.94
C TYR A 96 6.36 12.67 -20.64
N ALA A 97 5.06 12.39 -20.48
CA ALA A 97 4.53 11.68 -19.32
C ALA A 97 5.01 10.22 -19.30
N LEU A 98 5.07 9.54 -20.44
CA LEU A 98 5.59 8.17 -20.54
C LEU A 98 7.09 8.09 -20.20
N GLU A 99 7.89 9.09 -20.55
CA GLU A 99 9.29 9.16 -20.11
C GLU A 99 9.43 9.15 -18.58
N ILE A 100 8.49 9.78 -17.88
CA ILE A 100 8.48 9.79 -16.41
C ILE A 100 7.91 8.47 -15.86
N LEU A 101 6.74 8.05 -16.33
CA LEU A 101 5.97 6.96 -15.71
C LEU A 101 6.54 5.57 -16.04
N GLU A 102 7.00 5.35 -17.27
CA GLU A 102 7.54 4.07 -17.69
C GLU A 102 9.05 3.97 -17.46
N ARG A 103 9.78 5.06 -17.74
CA ARG A 103 11.26 5.05 -17.75
C ARG A 103 11.88 5.73 -16.54
N GLY A 104 11.10 6.44 -15.73
CA GLY A 104 11.61 7.18 -14.58
C GLY A 104 12.52 8.37 -14.93
N ARG A 105 12.48 8.86 -16.18
CA ARG A 105 13.38 9.93 -16.65
C ARG A 105 12.65 11.26 -16.74
N TYR A 106 13.26 12.28 -16.12
CA TYR A 106 12.80 13.66 -16.19
C TYR A 106 13.59 14.41 -17.25
N LEU A 107 13.09 14.45 -18.49
CA LEU A 107 13.79 15.11 -19.59
C LEU A 107 13.93 16.62 -19.34
N GLN A 108 15.13 17.14 -19.58
CA GLN A 108 15.45 18.56 -19.50
C GLN A 108 15.95 19.06 -20.86
N VAL A 109 15.67 20.33 -21.16
CA VAL A 109 16.33 21.02 -22.26
C VAL A 109 17.80 21.13 -21.88
N LYS A 110 18.70 20.67 -22.74
CA LYS A 110 20.14 20.86 -22.52
C LYS A 110 20.43 22.35 -22.42
N SER A 111 21.13 22.76 -21.36
CA SER A 111 21.60 24.14 -21.28
C SER A 111 22.75 24.32 -22.28
N GLN A 112 22.94 25.55 -22.78
CA GLN A 112 24.00 25.85 -23.76
C GLN A 112 25.40 25.53 -23.23
N ASP A 113 25.54 25.33 -21.91
CA ASP A 113 26.77 25.06 -21.18
C ASP A 113 27.07 23.54 -21.00
N ASP A 114 26.21 22.65 -21.50
CA ASP A 114 26.36 21.18 -21.39
C ASP A 114 27.09 20.53 -22.60
N ILE A 115 27.95 21.28 -23.33
CA ILE A 115 28.79 20.79 -24.45
C ILE A 115 30.26 21.12 -24.21
#